data_AF-A0A356M792-F1
#
_entry.id   AF-A0A356M792-F1
#
_cell.length_a   1.000
_cell.length_b   1.000
_cell.length_c   1.000
_cell.angle_alpha   90.00
_cell.angle_beta   90.00
_cell.angle_gamma   90.00
#
_symmetry.space_group_name_H-M   'P 1'
#
loop_
_entity.id
_entity.type
_entity.pdbx_description
1 polymer ?
#
loop_
_entity_poly.entity_id
_entity_poly.type
_entity_poly.pdbx_seq_one_letter_code
_entity_poly.pdbx_strand_id
1 'polypeptide(L)'
;MNVVDNQDAWCSGPDNRCRKLRPEEFSRDASRCCESHFLADWNCIAGFRYKGEQKVPVRLAGDHSGAMALMTTVLPRESEANRRIFAIFLISSQGEQDGSTSFTGDAKLHIELMADEPLLFWKIFPSKGQGEEFNWGNEACRPVSQDILVQVLQKAIRVIKDTDRRLVAEKLLSLAESRIRPAGPRR
;
A
#
# COMPACT_ATOMS: atom_id res chain seq x y z
N MET A 1 -12.04 0.07 19.15
CA MET A 1 -13.24 0.74 18.65
C MET A 1 -13.75 -0.07 17.47
N ASN A 2 -14.97 -0.60 17.53
CA ASN A 2 -15.85 -0.39 16.39
C ASN A 2 -16.45 0.99 16.68
N VAL A 3 -15.93 2.04 16.08
CA VAL A 3 -16.61 3.33 16.13
C VAL A 3 -17.16 3.55 14.74
N VAL A 4 -18.37 3.04 14.60
CA VAL A 4 -19.28 3.31 13.51
C VAL A 4 -19.47 4.82 13.46
N ASP A 5 -18.67 5.47 12.62
CA ASP A 5 -19.07 6.56 11.73
C ASP A 5 -17.83 7.04 10.97
N ASN A 6 -17.42 6.29 9.94
CA ASN A 6 -16.59 6.78 8.83
C ASN A 6 -15.36 7.64 9.23
N GLN A 7 -14.67 7.26 10.31
CA GLN A 7 -13.51 7.96 10.92
C GLN A 7 -12.19 7.16 10.84
N ASP A 8 -12.23 5.98 10.21
CA ASP A 8 -11.17 4.96 10.24
C ASP A 8 -10.13 5.05 9.11
N ALA A 9 -9.96 6.20 8.45
CA ALA A 9 -8.74 6.41 7.70
C ALA A 9 -7.63 6.79 8.69
N TRP A 10 -6.47 6.15 8.64
CA TRP A 10 -5.27 6.59 9.40
C TRP A 10 -5.09 8.11 9.27
N CYS A 11 -5.36 8.66 8.08
CA CYS A 11 -5.33 10.07 7.69
C CYS A 11 -6.42 10.97 8.34
N SER A 12 -7.51 10.43 8.89
CA SER A 12 -8.56 11.21 9.58
C SER A 12 -8.34 11.33 11.09
N GLY A 13 -7.36 10.61 11.65
CA GLY A 13 -6.99 10.73 13.06
C GLY A 13 -6.62 12.16 13.45
N PRO A 14 -7.02 12.66 14.64
CA PRO A 14 -6.79 14.05 15.04
C PRO A 14 -5.31 14.44 15.08
N ASP A 15 -4.43 13.50 15.42
CA ASP A 15 -2.98 13.70 15.51
C ASP A 15 -2.24 13.40 14.19
N ASN A 16 -2.94 12.95 13.15
CA ASN A 16 -2.31 12.60 11.89
C ASN A 16 -2.03 13.86 11.06
N ARG A 17 -0.75 14.10 10.74
CA ARG A 17 -0.32 15.22 9.90
C ARG A 17 -0.88 15.15 8.47
N CYS A 18 -1.16 13.95 7.96
CA CYS A 18 -1.80 13.71 6.66
C CYS A 18 -3.20 14.32 6.57
N ARG A 19 -3.89 14.53 7.71
CA ARG A 19 -5.22 15.16 7.77
C ARG A 19 -5.25 16.56 7.13
N LYS A 20 -4.12 17.26 7.16
CA LYS A 20 -4.00 18.65 6.71
C LYS A 20 -3.54 18.79 5.25
N LEU A 21 -3.20 17.68 4.58
CA LEU A 21 -2.59 17.70 3.26
C LEU A 21 -3.56 17.30 2.17
N ARG A 22 -3.46 17.98 1.04
CA ARG A 22 -4.11 17.59 -0.22
C ARG A 22 -3.25 16.57 -0.98
N PRO A 23 -3.82 15.82 -1.93
CA PRO A 23 -3.11 14.80 -2.71
C PRO A 23 -1.90 15.35 -3.45
N GLU A 24 -2.07 16.52 -4.05
CA GLU A 24 -1.02 17.27 -4.73
C GLU A 24 0.08 17.78 -3.77
N GLU A 25 -0.16 17.73 -2.46
CA GLU A 25 0.79 18.13 -1.42
C GLU A 25 1.52 16.92 -0.80
N PHE A 26 1.18 15.68 -1.20
CA PHE A 26 2.06 14.54 -0.99
C PHE A 26 3.38 14.82 -1.70
N SER A 27 4.41 14.99 -0.89
CA SER A 27 5.77 15.25 -1.34
C SER A 27 6.70 14.29 -0.61
N ARG A 28 7.93 14.16 -1.11
CA ARG A 28 9.02 13.45 -0.41
C ARG A 28 9.54 14.20 0.82
N ASP A 29 8.84 15.23 1.26
CA ASP A 29 9.12 15.93 2.52
C ASP A 29 8.55 15.11 3.69
N ALA A 30 9.39 14.24 4.24
CA ALA A 30 9.09 13.36 5.36
C ALA A 30 8.50 14.06 6.60
N SER A 31 8.67 15.39 6.73
CA SER A 31 8.12 16.15 7.86
C SER A 31 6.60 16.30 7.82
N ARG A 32 6.00 16.13 6.63
CA ARG A 32 4.60 16.48 6.38
C ARG A 32 3.62 15.41 6.78
N CYS A 33 3.94 14.13 6.57
CA CYS A 33 2.94 13.07 6.62
C CYS A 33 3.57 11.67 6.61
N CYS A 34 2.85 10.65 7.09
CA CYS A 34 3.36 9.26 7.14
C CYS A 34 3.67 8.72 5.74
N GLU A 35 2.79 8.96 4.77
CA GLU A 35 3.01 8.60 3.37
C GLU A 35 4.22 9.33 2.78
N SER A 36 4.48 10.58 3.19
CA SER A 36 5.65 11.36 2.78
C SER A 36 6.94 10.80 3.39
N HIS A 37 6.90 10.31 4.61
CA HIS A 37 8.03 9.63 5.25
C HIS A 37 8.37 8.33 4.50
N PHE A 38 7.34 7.55 4.13
CA PHE A 38 7.53 6.39 3.26
C PHE A 38 8.13 6.80 1.92
N LEU A 39 7.59 7.80 1.22
CA LEU A 39 8.07 8.18 -0.12
C LEU A 39 9.50 8.78 -0.10
N ALA A 40 9.94 9.31 1.04
CA ALA A 40 11.31 9.79 1.23
C ALA A 40 12.30 8.63 1.34
N ASP A 41 12.02 7.65 2.20
CA ASP A 41 12.98 6.62 2.59
C ASP A 41 12.65 5.21 2.04
N TRP A 42 11.54 5.09 1.29
CA TRP A 42 10.92 3.83 0.88
C TRP A 42 10.74 2.84 2.03
N ASN A 43 10.48 3.35 3.24
CA ASN A 43 10.32 2.56 4.44
C ASN A 43 8.90 2.65 5.01
N CYS A 44 8.23 1.51 5.19
CA CYS A 44 6.90 1.45 5.79
C CYS A 44 6.90 0.53 7.01
N ILE A 45 6.01 0.80 7.97
CA ILE A 45 5.67 -0.15 9.03
C ILE A 45 4.32 -0.80 8.74
N ALA A 46 4.17 -2.08 9.11
CA ALA A 46 2.89 -2.80 9.05
C ALA A 46 1.81 -2.12 9.92
N GLY A 47 2.23 -1.39 10.95
CA GLY A 47 1.39 -0.48 11.73
C GLY A 47 0.98 -1.08 13.05
N PHE A 48 -0.18 -0.64 13.55
CA PHE A 48 -0.66 -1.01 14.88
C PHE A 48 -2.14 -1.38 14.83
N ARG A 49 -2.49 -2.42 15.58
CA ARG A 49 -3.88 -2.78 15.87
C ARG A 49 -4.28 -2.16 17.20
N TYR A 50 -5.48 -1.59 17.24
CA TYR A 50 -6.01 -0.99 18.45
C TYR A 50 -7.05 -1.92 19.09
N LYS A 51 -6.82 -2.33 20.33
CA LYS A 51 -7.76 -3.10 21.15
C LYS A 51 -8.23 -2.21 22.31
N GLY A 52 -9.37 -1.54 22.12
CA GLY A 52 -9.80 -0.47 23.03
C GLY A 52 -8.82 0.71 22.97
N GLU A 53 -8.28 1.11 24.11
CA GLU A 53 -7.23 2.13 24.23
C GLU A 53 -5.82 1.57 24.00
N GLN A 54 -5.67 0.25 23.97
CA GLN A 54 -4.36 -0.38 23.82
C GLN A 54 -3.90 -0.40 22.36
N LYS A 55 -2.73 0.19 22.10
CA LYS A 55 -2.02 0.14 20.82
C LYS A 55 -1.09 -1.09 20.80
N VAL A 56 -1.32 -2.02 19.87
CA VAL A 56 -0.56 -3.27 19.73
C VAL A 56 0.16 -3.28 18.37
N PRO A 57 1.49 -3.38 18.32
CA PRO A 57 2.21 -3.40 17.05
C PRO A 57 1.89 -4.65 16.22
N VAL A 58 1.83 -4.48 14.90
CA VAL A 58 1.61 -5.58 13.96
C VAL A 58 2.95 -6.24 13.64
N ARG A 59 3.04 -7.54 13.94
CA ARG A 59 4.16 -8.39 13.54
C ARG A 59 3.70 -9.40 12.51
N LEU A 60 4.28 -9.34 11.31
CA LEU A 60 4.01 -10.26 10.23
C LEU A 60 4.95 -11.46 10.35
N ALA A 61 4.39 -12.66 10.13
CA ALA A 61 5.15 -13.90 10.20
C ALA A 61 5.81 -14.21 8.85
N GLY A 62 7.05 -14.70 8.89
CA GLY A 62 7.83 -15.04 7.70
C GLY A 62 8.73 -13.90 7.23
N ASP A 63 9.58 -14.23 6.25
CA ASP A 63 10.42 -13.27 5.55
C ASP A 63 9.72 -12.84 4.25
N HIS A 64 9.45 -11.54 4.15
CA HIS A 64 8.85 -10.92 2.97
C HIS A 64 9.88 -10.23 2.09
N SER A 65 11.18 -10.39 2.36
CA SER A 65 12.25 -9.91 1.48
C SER A 65 12.08 -10.50 0.09
N GLY A 66 12.16 -9.65 -0.94
CA GLY A 66 11.89 -10.00 -2.31
C GLY A 66 10.39 -10.10 -2.67
N ALA A 67 9.45 -10.02 -1.74
CA ALA A 67 8.03 -9.82 -2.08
C ALA A 67 7.80 -8.36 -2.55
N MET A 68 6.63 -8.09 -3.13
CA MET A 68 6.22 -6.71 -3.43
C MET A 68 5.08 -6.29 -2.52
N ALA A 69 5.08 -5.02 -2.15
CA ALA A 69 4.08 -4.40 -1.31
C ALA A 69 3.34 -3.27 -2.05
N LEU A 70 2.10 -3.07 -1.62
CA LEU A 70 1.25 -1.96 -2.06
C LEU A 70 1.09 -0.98 -0.90
N MET A 71 1.11 0.29 -1.25
CA MET A 71 0.68 1.37 -0.37
C MET A 71 -0.67 1.91 -0.83
N THR A 72 -1.58 2.07 0.12
CA THR A 72 -2.90 2.64 -0.12
C THR A 72 -3.18 3.79 0.81
N THR A 73 -3.98 4.74 0.35
CA THR A 73 -4.45 5.85 1.19
C THR A 73 -5.89 6.21 0.83
N VAL A 74 -6.57 6.86 1.78
CA VAL A 74 -7.83 7.56 1.57
C VAL A 74 -7.56 9.00 1.91
N LEU A 75 -7.90 9.90 0.99
CA LEU A 75 -7.61 11.30 1.19
C LEU A 75 -8.46 11.88 2.32
N PRO A 76 -7.98 12.96 2.99
CA PRO A 76 -8.81 13.64 3.96
C PRO A 76 -10.16 14.02 3.37
N ARG A 77 -11.23 13.68 4.10
CA ARG A 77 -12.63 13.96 3.74
C ARG A 77 -13.18 13.16 2.54
N GLU A 78 -12.42 12.22 1.98
CA GLU A 78 -12.96 11.22 1.06
C GLU A 78 -13.49 10.00 1.81
N SER A 79 -14.47 9.32 1.22
CA SER A 79 -14.95 8.04 1.73
C SER A 79 -13.95 6.93 1.43
N GLU A 80 -13.96 5.88 2.26
CA GLU A 80 -13.21 4.63 2.06
C GLU A 80 -13.38 4.03 0.65
N ALA A 81 -14.55 4.20 0.02
CA ALA A 81 -14.82 3.79 -1.36
C ALA A 81 -13.88 4.43 -2.41
N ASN A 82 -13.18 5.52 -2.06
CA ASN A 82 -12.21 6.20 -2.89
C ASN A 82 -10.75 5.83 -2.56
N ARG A 83 -10.53 4.78 -1.74
CA ARG A 83 -9.19 4.26 -1.46
C ARG A 83 -8.42 4.09 -2.77
N ARG A 84 -7.22 4.66 -2.80
CA ARG A 84 -6.33 4.63 -3.95
C ARG A 84 -5.02 3.97 -3.59
N ILE A 85 -4.47 3.26 -4.54
CA ILE A 85 -3.08 2.80 -4.50
C ILE A 85 -2.23 4.00 -4.91
N PHE A 86 -1.22 4.33 -4.10
CA PHE A 86 -0.33 5.45 -4.39
C PHE A 86 1.14 5.04 -4.50
N ALA A 87 1.51 3.82 -4.08
CA ALA A 87 2.85 3.30 -4.35
C ALA A 87 2.88 1.77 -4.44
N ILE A 88 3.85 1.27 -5.18
CA ILE A 88 4.17 -0.16 -5.35
C ILE A 88 5.67 -0.30 -5.30
N PHE A 89 6.18 -1.26 -4.53
CA PHE A 89 7.63 -1.44 -4.41
C PHE A 89 8.01 -2.89 -4.12
N LEU A 90 9.21 -3.27 -4.55
CA LEU A 90 9.86 -4.51 -4.15
C LEU A 90 10.47 -4.32 -2.76
N ILE A 91 10.20 -5.24 -1.84
CA ILE A 91 10.80 -5.25 -0.51
C ILE A 91 12.24 -5.74 -0.63
N SER A 92 13.21 -4.88 -0.29
CA SER A 92 14.63 -5.24 -0.24
C SER A 92 15.02 -5.90 1.08
N SER A 93 14.43 -5.42 2.18
CA SER A 93 14.66 -5.98 3.52
C SER A 93 13.45 -5.81 4.44
N GLN A 94 13.37 -6.68 5.44
CA GLN A 94 12.39 -6.64 6.51
C GLN A 94 13.10 -6.40 7.85
N GLY A 95 12.50 -5.58 8.71
CA GLY A 95 13.01 -5.27 10.04
C GLY A 95 11.90 -5.09 11.07
N GLU A 96 12.24 -4.43 12.17
CA GLU A 96 11.31 -4.02 13.22
C GLU A 96 11.50 -2.53 13.52
N GLN A 97 10.41 -1.78 13.60
CA GLN A 97 10.38 -0.38 14.01
C GLN A 97 9.16 -0.17 14.93
N ASP A 98 9.40 0.45 16.09
CA ASP A 98 8.38 0.65 17.14
C ASP A 98 7.62 -0.63 17.55
N GLY A 99 8.32 -1.77 17.52
CA GLY A 99 7.74 -3.08 17.83
C GLY A 99 6.96 -3.73 16.67
N SER A 100 6.71 -2.98 15.59
CA SER A 100 6.00 -3.42 14.38
C SER A 100 6.98 -3.91 13.33
N THR A 101 6.58 -4.89 12.50
CA THR A 101 7.32 -5.23 11.28
C THR A 101 7.46 -3.98 10.41
N SER A 102 8.67 -3.75 9.90
CA SER A 102 8.98 -2.73 8.92
C SER A 102 9.51 -3.34 7.62
N PHE A 103 9.29 -2.65 6.51
CA PHE A 103 9.76 -3.02 5.19
C PHE A 103 10.50 -1.86 4.57
N THR A 104 11.66 -2.16 4.00
CA THR A 104 12.42 -1.21 3.18
C THR A 104 12.28 -1.61 1.72
N GLY A 105 12.02 -0.64 0.86
CA GLY A 105 11.94 -0.84 -0.57
C GLY A 105 13.30 -0.97 -1.23
N ASP A 106 13.32 -1.59 -2.40
CA ASP A 106 14.46 -1.58 -3.29
C ASP A 106 14.67 -0.18 -3.87
N ALA A 107 15.92 0.28 -3.95
CA ALA A 107 16.28 1.64 -4.36
C ALA A 107 15.93 2.01 -5.80
N LYS A 108 15.53 1.03 -6.64
CA LYS A 108 15.21 1.24 -8.06
C LYS A 108 13.89 0.61 -8.47
N LEU A 109 13.45 -0.43 -7.76
CA LEU A 109 12.24 -1.20 -8.08
C LEU A 109 11.06 -0.73 -7.23
N HIS A 110 10.71 0.53 -7.45
CA HIS A 110 9.59 1.19 -6.79
C HIS A 110 8.91 2.22 -7.71
N ILE A 111 7.61 2.40 -7.56
CA ILE A 111 6.83 3.42 -8.26
C ILE A 111 5.88 4.11 -7.29
N GLU A 112 5.75 5.41 -7.46
CA GLU A 112 4.79 6.30 -6.79
C GLU A 112 3.76 6.70 -7.84
N LEU A 113 2.46 6.67 -7.57
CA LEU A 113 1.41 7.14 -8.48
C LEU A 113 1.02 8.57 -8.12
N MET A 114 1.00 9.45 -9.13
CA MET A 114 0.69 10.85 -8.94
C MET A 114 -0.83 11.06 -8.78
N ALA A 115 -1.24 12.22 -8.24
CA ALA A 115 -2.64 12.54 -7.99
C ALA A 115 -3.53 12.45 -9.25
N ASP A 116 -2.96 12.73 -10.42
CA ASP A 116 -3.62 12.68 -11.74
C ASP A 116 -3.48 11.32 -12.45
N GLU A 117 -3.01 10.29 -11.74
CA GLU A 117 -2.86 8.90 -12.21
C GLU A 117 -3.65 7.94 -11.31
N PRO A 118 -4.98 8.14 -11.20
CA PRO A 118 -5.78 7.49 -10.18
C PRO A 118 -5.87 5.99 -10.39
N LEU A 119 -5.45 5.23 -9.38
CA LEU A 119 -5.65 3.78 -9.32
C LEU A 119 -6.50 3.40 -8.12
N LEU A 120 -7.81 3.28 -8.35
CA LEU A 120 -8.77 2.96 -7.29
C LEU A 120 -8.64 1.50 -6.84
N PHE A 121 -8.42 1.31 -5.55
CA PHE A 121 -8.21 0.02 -4.91
C PHE A 121 -9.40 -0.92 -5.16
N TRP A 122 -10.63 -0.45 -4.89
CA TRP A 122 -11.84 -1.28 -5.01
C TRP A 122 -12.18 -1.69 -6.45
N LYS A 123 -11.57 -1.05 -7.47
CA LYS A 123 -11.67 -1.50 -8.88
C LYS A 123 -10.79 -2.71 -9.21
N ILE A 124 -9.93 -3.11 -8.29
CA ILE A 124 -8.99 -4.23 -8.42
C ILE A 124 -9.34 -5.31 -7.40
N PHE A 125 -9.76 -4.90 -6.21
CA PHE A 125 -10.22 -5.77 -5.14
C PHE A 125 -11.72 -5.58 -4.95
N PRO A 126 -12.58 -5.99 -5.92
CA PRO A 126 -14.02 -5.87 -5.73
C PRO A 126 -14.40 -6.73 -4.52
N SER A 127 -15.06 -6.12 -3.53
CA SER A 127 -15.66 -6.84 -2.43
C SER A 127 -16.63 -7.86 -3.03
N LYS A 128 -16.27 -9.14 -3.07
CA LYS A 128 -17.24 -10.18 -3.39
C LYS A 128 -18.31 -10.09 -2.30
N GLY A 129 -19.56 -9.91 -2.72
CA GLY A 129 -20.68 -9.62 -1.83
C GLY A 129 -20.75 -10.60 -0.66
N GLN A 130 -21.11 -10.06 0.51
CA GLN A 130 -21.61 -10.75 1.71
C GLN A 130 -20.88 -12.07 2.06
N GLY A 131 -19.83 -11.99 2.89
CA GLY A 131 -19.37 -13.15 3.67
C GLY A 131 -17.86 -13.23 3.93
N GLU A 132 -17.04 -12.70 3.02
CA GLU A 132 -15.61 -12.49 3.25
C GLU A 132 -15.30 -11.04 2.90
N GLU A 133 -15.52 -10.15 3.86
CA GLU A 133 -14.97 -8.80 3.78
C GLU A 133 -13.47 -8.93 3.54
N PHE A 134 -13.00 -8.49 2.37
CA PHE A 134 -11.59 -8.21 2.17
C PHE A 134 -11.26 -7.06 3.11
N ASN A 135 -10.97 -7.40 4.37
CA ASN A 135 -10.81 -6.48 5.47
C ASN A 135 -9.42 -5.86 5.32
N TRP A 136 -9.30 -4.95 4.36
CA TRP A 136 -8.17 -4.04 4.23
C TRP A 136 -8.30 -3.08 5.41
N GLY A 137 -7.78 -3.49 6.56
CA GLY A 137 -7.83 -2.69 7.78
C GLY A 137 -7.03 -1.41 7.66
N ASN A 138 -6.68 -0.82 8.80
CA ASN A 138 -5.94 0.45 8.86
C ASN A 138 -4.46 0.34 8.43
N GLU A 139 -4.05 -0.78 7.86
CA GLU A 139 -2.67 -1.06 7.44
C GLU A 139 -2.42 -0.38 6.08
N ALA A 140 -1.56 0.65 6.08
CA ALA A 140 -1.23 1.40 4.87
C ALA A 140 -0.33 0.61 3.91
N CYS A 141 0.46 -0.33 4.42
CA CYS A 141 1.47 -1.09 3.71
C CYS A 141 1.22 -2.60 3.82
N ARG A 142 1.08 -3.31 2.69
CA ARG A 142 0.85 -4.76 2.71
C ARG A 142 1.62 -5.49 1.62
N PRO A 143 2.40 -6.52 1.95
CA PRO A 143 2.83 -7.53 0.98
C PRO A 143 1.59 -8.22 0.40
N VAL A 144 1.56 -8.40 -0.92
CA VAL A 144 0.40 -8.97 -1.63
C VAL A 144 0.81 -10.16 -2.49
N SER A 145 -0.15 -11.06 -2.76
CA SER A 145 0.08 -12.19 -3.67
C SER A 145 0.40 -11.70 -5.09
N GLN A 146 1.15 -12.50 -5.83
CA GLN A 146 1.60 -12.13 -7.16
C GLN A 146 0.47 -11.96 -8.19
N ASP A 147 -0.58 -12.77 -8.11
CA ASP A 147 -1.74 -12.63 -9.01
C ASP A 147 -2.42 -11.26 -8.88
N ILE A 148 -2.44 -10.73 -7.66
CA ILE A 148 -2.95 -9.39 -7.36
C ILE A 148 -1.98 -8.33 -7.88
N LEU A 149 -0.67 -8.52 -7.65
CA LEU A 149 0.36 -7.58 -8.13
C LEU A 149 0.33 -7.42 -9.64
N VAL A 150 0.21 -8.52 -10.39
CA VAL A 150 0.10 -8.49 -11.85
C VAL A 150 -1.09 -7.62 -12.27
N GLN A 151 -2.27 -7.83 -11.66
CA GLN A 151 -3.45 -7.01 -11.98
C GLN A 151 -3.26 -5.54 -11.64
N VAL A 152 -2.65 -5.24 -10.49
CA VAL A 152 -2.37 -3.86 -10.08
C VAL A 152 -1.37 -3.21 -11.05
N LEU A 153 -0.25 -3.86 -11.35
CA LEU A 153 0.80 -3.32 -12.21
C LEU A 153 0.32 -3.12 -13.66
N GLN A 154 -0.46 -4.06 -14.20
CA GLN A 154 -1.08 -3.91 -15.53
C GLN A 154 -2.00 -2.69 -15.61
N LYS A 155 -2.71 -2.35 -14.52
CA LYS A 155 -3.55 -1.14 -14.47
C LYS A 155 -2.72 0.11 -14.21
N ALA A 156 -1.70 0.04 -13.35
CA ALA A 156 -0.79 1.14 -13.06
C ALA A 156 -0.07 1.63 -14.33
N ILE A 157 0.48 0.73 -15.14
CA ILE A 157 1.17 1.05 -16.41
C ILE A 157 0.30 1.90 -17.36
N ARG A 158 -1.03 1.70 -17.34
CA ARG A 158 -1.98 2.42 -18.19
C ARG A 158 -2.26 3.85 -17.72
N VAL A 159 -2.09 4.14 -16.43
CA VAL A 159 -2.35 5.47 -15.86
C VAL A 159 -1.07 6.28 -15.67
N ILE A 160 0.07 5.62 -15.52
CA ILE A 160 1.38 6.27 -15.43
C ILE A 160 1.64 7.03 -16.73
N LYS A 161 1.89 8.34 -16.64
CA LYS A 161 2.17 9.23 -17.77
C LYS A 161 3.66 9.28 -18.08
N ASP A 162 4.48 9.30 -17.03
CA ASP A 162 5.95 9.35 -17.12
C ASP A 162 6.55 8.06 -17.68
N THR A 163 7.41 8.18 -18.69
CA THR A 163 7.98 7.03 -19.41
C THR A 163 8.93 6.22 -18.55
N ASP A 164 9.79 6.88 -17.77
CA ASP A 164 10.80 6.17 -16.97
C ASP A 164 10.15 5.37 -15.85
N ARG A 165 9.16 5.95 -15.17
CA ARG A 165 8.39 5.25 -14.16
C ARG A 165 7.53 4.14 -14.76
N ARG A 166 7.03 4.29 -15.98
CA ARG A 166 6.34 3.21 -16.70
C ARG A 166 7.28 2.03 -16.96
N LEU A 167 8.53 2.29 -17.37
CA LEU A 167 9.55 1.24 -17.54
C LEU A 167 9.87 0.51 -16.23
N VAL A 168 9.89 1.22 -15.09
CA VAL A 168 10.05 0.59 -13.78
C VAL A 168 8.83 -0.29 -13.44
N ALA A 169 7.61 0.21 -13.70
CA ALA A 169 6.40 -0.58 -13.50
C ALA A 169 6.36 -1.85 -14.37
N GLU A 170 6.83 -1.78 -15.62
CA GLU A 170 6.97 -2.93 -16.52
C GLU A 170 7.99 -3.95 -16.01
N LYS A 171 9.13 -3.49 -15.45
CA LYS A 171 10.10 -4.37 -14.79
C LYS A 171 9.50 -5.09 -13.58
N LEU A 172 8.78 -4.36 -12.73
CA LEU A 172 8.05 -4.94 -11.60
C LEU A 172 7.02 -5.97 -12.07
N LEU A 173 6.31 -5.69 -13.17
CA LEU A 173 5.32 -6.61 -13.75
C LEU A 173 5.99 -7.90 -14.23
N SER A 174 7.08 -7.79 -15.00
CA SER A 174 7.83 -8.95 -15.48
C SER A 174 8.36 -9.81 -14.32
N LEU A 175 8.85 -9.17 -13.24
CA LEU A 175 9.25 -9.87 -12.02
C LEU A 175 8.07 -10.59 -11.35
N ALA A 176 6.90 -9.94 -11.26
CA ALA A 176 5.70 -10.55 -10.68
C ALA A 176 5.27 -11.78 -11.49
N GLU A 177 5.20 -11.66 -12.82
CA GLU A 177 4.80 -12.73 -13.73
C GLU A 177 5.79 -13.91 -13.68
N SER A 178 7.09 -13.65 -13.62
CA SER A 178 8.13 -14.69 -13.58
C SER A 178 8.05 -15.62 -12.37
N ARG A 179 7.39 -15.17 -11.31
CA ARG A 179 7.31 -15.88 -10.04
C ARG A 179 5.95 -16.55 -9.81
N ILE A 180 4.97 -16.31 -10.70
CA ILE A 180 3.72 -17.06 -10.73
C ILE A 180 4.10 -18.47 -11.20
N ARG A 181 4.06 -19.45 -10.30
CA ARG A 181 4.27 -20.85 -10.70
C ARG A 181 3.20 -21.19 -11.74
N PRO A 182 3.53 -21.87 -12.85
CA PRO A 182 2.48 -22.47 -13.67
C PRO A 182 1.66 -23.37 -12.74
N ALA A 183 0.34 -23.20 -12.75
CA ALA A 183 -0.55 -24.07 -12.01
C ALA A 183 -0.22 -25.51 -12.40
N GLY A 184 0.41 -26.25 -11.47
CA GLY A 184 0.68 -27.66 -11.68
C GLY A 184 -0.65 -28.38 -11.99
N PRO A 185 -0.65 -29.43 -12.82
CA PRO A 185 -1.87 -30.14 -13.15
C PRO A 185 -2.54 -30.58 -11.85
N ARG A 186 -3.82 -30.21 -11.69
CA ARG A 186 -4.66 -30.76 -10.61
C ARG A 186 -4.66 -32.28 -10.82
N ARG A 187 -3.98 -33.01 -9.94
CA ARG A 187 -4.07 -34.47 -9.87
C ARG A 187 -5.38 -34.86 -9.22
#